data_AF-A0A6F9B1G7-F1
#
_entry.id   AF-A0A6F9B1G7-F1
#
_cell.length_a   1.000
_cell.length_b   1.000
_cell.length_c   1.000
_cell.angle_alpha   90.00
_cell.angle_beta   90.00
_cell.angle_gamma   90.00
#
_symmetry.space_group_name_H-M   'P 1'
#
loop_
_entity.id
_entity.type
_entity.pdbx_description
1 polymer ?
#
loop_
_entity_poly.entity_id
_entity_poly.type
_entity_poly.pdbx_seq_one_letter_code
_entity_poly.pdbx_strand_id
1 'polypeptide(L)'
;MFQAGVSTFRFIAETGLLPREESSPKATFSLTDSASKTGWSASATSPSGNVISVSVSSPDVPIGLYFLTLDQGQKVKLWEFVLLFNPWCASKSQYIQSLVCQ
;
A
#
# COMPACT_ATOMS: atom_id res chain seq x y z
N MET A 1 -9.02 -19.45 7.41
CA MET A 1 -9.58 -19.04 6.10
C MET A 1 -9.82 -17.54 6.16
N PHE A 2 -9.59 -16.81 5.07
CA PHE A 2 -9.89 -15.37 5.05
C PHE A 2 -11.40 -15.13 5.04
N GLN A 3 -11.83 -14.11 5.77
CA GLN A 3 -13.21 -13.64 5.80
C GLN A 3 -13.21 -12.12 5.67
N ALA A 4 -13.79 -11.61 4.59
CA ALA A 4 -13.92 -10.17 4.35
C ALA A 4 -14.65 -9.50 5.53
N GLY A 5 -14.15 -8.33 5.96
CA GLY A 5 -14.68 -7.57 7.09
C GLY A 5 -14.35 -8.15 8.49
N VAL A 6 -13.83 -9.38 8.58
CA VAL A 6 -13.49 -10.03 9.86
C VAL A 6 -11.99 -10.28 10.01
N SER A 7 -11.35 -10.74 8.93
CA SER A 7 -9.90 -10.96 8.92
C SER A 7 -9.16 -9.62 8.87
N THR A 8 -8.20 -9.45 9.78
CA THR A 8 -7.37 -8.26 9.85
C THR A 8 -5.97 -8.56 9.31
N PHE A 9 -5.48 -7.67 8.45
CA PHE A 9 -4.08 -7.63 8.03
C PHE A 9 -3.54 -6.26 8.37
N ARG A 10 -2.35 -6.21 8.98
CA ARG A 10 -1.64 -4.96 9.24
C ARG A 10 -0.44 -4.89 8.31
N PHE A 11 -0.54 -4.01 7.33
CA PHE A 11 0.54 -3.73 6.39
C PHE A 11 1.39 -2.58 6.90
N ILE A 12 2.68 -2.67 6.62
CA ILE A 12 3.68 -1.68 6.95
C ILE A 12 4.46 -1.36 5.67
N ALA A 13 4.35 -0.14 5.18
CA ALA A 13 5.18 0.39 4.09
C ALA A 13 6.26 1.29 4.69
N GLU A 14 7.52 0.94 4.47
CA GLU A 14 8.69 1.67 4.98
C GLU A 14 9.59 2.03 3.81
N THR A 15 10.02 3.29 3.73
CA THR A 15 11.05 3.67 2.75
C THR A 15 12.42 3.12 3.15
N GLY A 16 13.22 2.71 2.17
CA GLY A 16 14.56 2.17 2.34
C GLY A 16 15.64 3.22 2.64
N LEU A 17 15.28 4.48 2.88
CA LEU A 17 16.20 5.45 3.46
C LEU A 17 16.61 4.94 4.86
N LEU A 18 17.89 4.62 4.99
CA LEU A 18 18.60 4.00 6.14
C LEU A 18 17.76 3.71 7.42
N PRO A 19 17.70 2.44 7.88
CA PRO A 19 17.03 2.02 9.13
C PRO A 19 17.51 2.67 10.44
N ARG A 20 18.48 3.58 10.38
CA ARG A 20 19.11 4.21 11.55
C ARG A 20 18.41 5.48 12.00
N GLU A 21 17.53 6.04 11.19
CA GLU A 21 16.71 7.17 11.59
C GLU A 21 15.31 6.69 11.96
N GLU A 22 14.94 6.87 13.24
CA GLU A 22 13.55 6.70 13.72
C GLU A 22 12.54 7.59 12.96
N SER A 23 13.01 8.50 12.11
CA SER A 23 12.23 9.38 11.24
C SER A 23 11.96 8.84 9.83
N SER A 24 12.39 7.62 9.50
CA SER A 24 12.09 7.02 8.18
C SER A 24 10.57 6.95 7.96
N PRO A 25 10.04 7.53 6.86
CA PRO A 25 8.61 7.50 6.56
C PRO A 25 8.07 6.06 6.58
N LYS A 26 7.27 5.77 7.61
CA LYS A 26 6.62 4.49 7.84
C LYS A 26 5.12 4.71 7.88
N ALA A 27 4.40 4.02 7.00
CA ALA A 27 2.94 3.97 7.02
C ALA A 27 2.49 2.60 7.51
N THR A 28 1.61 2.58 8.51
CA THR A 28 0.89 1.36 8.92
C THR A 28 -0.56 1.51 8.52
N PHE A 29 -1.09 0.51 7.82
CA PHE A 29 -2.46 0.53 7.29
C PHE A 29 -3.05 -0.88 7.29
N SER A 30 -4.37 -0.96 7.23
CA SER A 30 -5.12 -2.22 7.27
C SER A 30 -5.94 -2.39 5.99
N LEU A 31 -6.62 -3.54 5.87
CA LEU A 31 -7.65 -3.70 4.85
C LEU A 31 -8.78 -2.69 5.05
N THR A 32 -9.22 -2.11 3.94
CA THR A 32 -10.36 -1.21 3.80
C THR A 32 -11.20 -1.65 2.61
N ASP A 33 -12.49 -1.29 2.60
CA ASP A 33 -13.41 -1.64 1.52
C ASP A 33 -13.11 -0.87 0.22
N SER A 34 -12.42 0.27 0.32
CA SER A 34 -12.04 1.11 -0.83
C SER A 34 -10.67 1.75 -0.62
N ALA A 35 -10.07 2.20 -1.73
CA ALA A 35 -8.78 2.89 -1.70
C ALA A 35 -8.91 4.28 -1.04
N SER A 36 -7.93 4.64 -0.21
CA SER A 36 -7.85 5.96 0.41
C SER A 36 -7.18 6.95 -0.53
N LYS A 37 -7.72 8.18 -0.59
CA LYS A 37 -7.13 9.28 -1.38
C LYS A 37 -6.01 10.01 -0.64
N THR A 38 -5.92 9.85 0.68
CA THR A 38 -5.05 10.65 1.54
C THR A 38 -4.01 9.82 2.29
N GLY A 39 -4.13 8.48 2.24
CA GLY A 39 -3.32 7.55 3.01
C GLY A 39 -3.02 6.28 2.21
N TRP A 40 -2.09 5.48 2.72
CA TRP A 40 -1.92 4.12 2.23
C TRP A 40 -3.18 3.30 2.54
N SER A 41 -3.59 2.47 1.59
CA SER A 41 -4.75 1.59 1.77
C SER A 41 -4.52 0.25 1.10
N ALA A 42 -5.20 -0.77 1.61
CA ALA A 42 -5.25 -2.08 0.97
C ALA A 42 -6.70 -2.57 0.89
N SER A 43 -7.06 -3.25 -0.18
CA SER A 43 -8.29 -4.03 -0.27
C SER A 43 -7.95 -5.47 -0.63
N ALA A 44 -8.83 -6.41 -0.29
CA ALA A 44 -8.59 -7.83 -0.52
C ALA A 44 -9.80 -8.52 -1.13
N THR A 45 -9.52 -9.44 -2.04
CA THR A 45 -10.49 -10.38 -2.59
C THR A 45 -9.96 -11.81 -2.42
N SER A 46 -10.86 -12.80 -2.39
CA SER A 46 -10.48 -14.22 -2.27
C SER A 46 -11.02 -14.98 -3.47
N PRO A 47 -10.34 -14.92 -4.63
CA PRO A 47 -10.80 -15.62 -5.84
C PRO A 47 -10.83 -17.14 -5.66
N SER A 48 -9.99 -17.67 -4.77
CA SER A 48 -10.07 -19.05 -4.28
C SER A 48 -9.99 -19.06 -2.75
N GLY A 49 -10.54 -20.08 -2.09
CA GLY A 49 -10.58 -20.16 -0.62
C GLY A 49 -9.21 -20.25 0.08
N ASN A 50 -8.14 -20.46 -0.69
CA ASN A 50 -6.75 -20.56 -0.22
C ASN A 50 -5.84 -19.43 -0.72
N VAL A 51 -6.32 -18.56 -1.62
CA VAL A 51 -5.53 -17.44 -2.15
C VAL A 51 -6.26 -16.14 -1.87
N ILE A 52 -5.50 -15.16 -1.37
CA ILE A 52 -5.99 -13.81 -1.14
C ILE A 52 -5.25 -12.90 -2.10
N SER A 53 -6.00 -12.19 -2.94
CA SER A 53 -5.48 -11.14 -3.80
C SER A 53 -5.62 -9.80 -3.08
N VAL A 54 -4.50 -9.15 -2.81
CA VAL A 54 -4.47 -7.84 -2.12
C VAL A 54 -4.08 -6.76 -3.12
N SER A 55 -4.90 -5.71 -3.20
CA SER A 55 -4.61 -4.49 -3.93
C SER A 55 -4.13 -3.44 -2.95
N VAL A 56 -2.99 -2.79 -3.22
CA VAL A 56 -2.41 -1.75 -2.37
C VAL A 56 -2.32 -0.44 -3.15
N SER A 57 -2.69 0.66 -2.51
CA SER A 57 -2.63 2.02 -3.08
C SER A 57 -1.82 2.92 -2.16
N SER A 58 -0.94 3.74 -2.76
CA SER A 58 -0.11 4.73 -2.06
C SER A 58 -0.63 6.15 -2.31
N PRO A 59 -0.52 7.08 -1.35
CA PRO A 59 -0.78 8.49 -1.58
C PRO A 59 0.42 9.16 -2.27
N ASP A 60 0.38 10.49 -2.41
CA ASP A 60 1.52 11.30 -2.85
C ASP A 60 2.59 11.33 -1.74
N VAL A 61 3.47 10.34 -1.75
CA VAL A 61 4.56 10.14 -0.78
C VAL A 61 5.90 10.16 -1.51
N PRO A 62 7.02 10.33 -0.77
CA PRO A 62 8.34 10.39 -1.39
C PRO A 62 8.62 9.21 -2.33
N ILE A 63 9.24 9.52 -3.47
CA ILE A 63 9.70 8.52 -4.45
C ILE A 63 10.91 7.80 -3.87
N GLY A 64 11.01 6.49 -4.07
CA GLY A 64 12.18 5.73 -3.61
C GLY A 64 11.93 4.24 -3.43
N LEU A 65 12.90 3.56 -2.84
CA LEU A 65 12.78 2.16 -2.47
C LEU A 65 11.85 2.02 -1.27
N TYR A 66 10.96 1.03 -1.29
CA TYR A 66 10.04 0.69 -0.22
C TYR A 66 10.03 -0.81 0.05
N PHE A 67 9.76 -1.13 1.32
CA PHE A 67 9.49 -2.49 1.78
C PHE A 67 8.05 -2.57 2.25
N LEU A 68 7.30 -3.57 1.76
CA LEU A 68 5.99 -3.92 2.27
C LEU A 68 6.11 -5.12 3.19
N THR A 69 5.73 -4.94 4.45
CA THR A 69 5.73 -5.99 5.48
C THR A 69 4.30 -6.25 5.92
N LEU A 70 3.95 -7.52 6.07
CA LEU A 70 2.74 -7.95 6.76
C LEU A 70 3.07 -8.29 8.21
N ASP A 71 2.27 -7.76 9.13
CA ASP A 71 2.41 -8.01 10.55
C ASP A 71 1.10 -8.61 11.11
N GLN A 72 1.15 -9.90 11.44
CA GLN A 72 0.04 -10.62 12.09
C GLN A 72 0.47 -11.22 13.44
N GLY A 73 1.33 -10.49 14.17
CA GLY A 73 2.03 -10.99 15.36
C GLY A 73 3.44 -11.52 15.03
N GLN A 74 3.67 -11.93 13.78
CA GLN A 74 4.98 -12.09 13.18
C GLN A 74 5.09 -11.17 11.95
N LYS A 75 6.25 -10.52 11.81
CA LYS A 75 6.56 -9.67 10.66
C LYS A 75 7.15 -10.50 9.53
N VAL A 76 6.51 -10.42 8.36
CA VAL A 76 6.97 -11.07 7.13
C VAL A 76 7.11 -10.00 6.05
N LYS A 77 8.32 -9.82 5.54
CA LYS A 77 8.55 -8.96 4.37
C LYS A 77 7.91 -9.63 3.16
N LEU A 78 6.91 -8.99 2.59
CA LEU A 78 6.20 -9.50 1.42
C LEU A 78 6.91 -9.08 0.13
N TRP A 79 7.22 -7.78 -0.01
CA TRP A 79 7.73 -7.21 -1.25
C TRP A 79 8.75 -6.10 -0.99
N GLU A 80 9.65 -5.93 -1.95
CA GLU A 80 10.54 -4.79 -2.11
C GLU A 80 10.24 -4.17 -3.48
N PHE A 81 9.98 -2.86 -3.51
CA PHE A 81 9.56 -2.18 -4.73
C PHE A 81 10.05 -0.74 -4.75
N VAL A 82 10.19 -0.17 -5.95
CA VAL A 82 10.48 1.25 -6.13
C VAL A 82 9.18 1.97 -6.42
N LEU A 83 8.81 2.91 -5.55
CA LEU A 83 7.69 3.81 -5.78
C LEU A 83 8.18 4.99 -6.62
N LEU A 84 7.47 5.27 -7.72
CA LEU A 84 7.80 6.32 -8.68
C LEU A 84 6.72 7.40 -8.71
N PHE A 85 7.07 8.56 -9.28
CA PHE A 85 6.07 9.57 -9.64
C PHE A 85 5.05 8.97 -10.62
N ASN A 86 3.75 9.19 -10.37
CA ASN A 86 2.69 8.76 -11.26
C ASN A 86 2.04 9.98 -11.96
N PRO A 87 2.46 10.33 -13.19
CA PRO A 87 1.88 11.46 -13.93
C PRO A 87 0.41 11.24 -14.34
N TRP A 88 -0.08 10.00 -14.31
CA TRP A 88 -1.46 9.65 -14.66
C TRP A 88 -2.44 9.84 -13.50
N CYS A 89 -1.97 9.94 -12.25
CA CYS A 89 -2.85 10.26 -11.13
C CYS A 89 -3.05 11.78 -11.06
N ALA A 90 -4.17 12.24 -11.61
CA ALA A 90 -4.50 13.65 -11.86
C ALA A 90 -4.72 14.52 -10.61
N SER A 91 -4.15 14.19 -9.45
CA SER A 91 -4.24 15.08 -8.28
C SER A 91 -3.44 16.37 -8.46
N LYS A 92 -2.41 16.40 -9.34
CA LYS A 92 -1.65 17.62 -9.70
C LYS A 92 -1.07 17.63 -11.13
N SER A 93 -1.88 17.43 -12.16
CA SER A 93 -1.49 17.91 -13.49
C SER A 93 -2.72 18.35 -14.27
N GLN A 94 -2.85 19.66 -14.47
CA GLN A 94 -3.87 20.24 -15.36
C GLN A 94 -3.70 19.80 -16.83
N TYR A 95 -2.70 18.96 -17.14
CA TYR A 95 -2.30 18.63 -18.50
C TYR A 95 -2.58 17.18 -18.93
N ILE A 96 -2.96 16.27 -18.04
CA ILE A 96 -3.21 14.86 -18.41
C ILE A 96 -4.64 14.46 -18.02
N GLN A 97 -5.60 14.82 -18.87
CA GLN A 97 -6.91 14.18 -18.88
C GLN A 97 -6.84 12.88 -19.70
N SER A 98 -6.47 11.77 -19.06
CA SER A 98 -6.91 10.44 -19.50
C SER A 98 -6.51 9.37 -18.48
N LEU A 99 -7.49 8.55 -18.08
CA LEU A 99 -7.40 7.29 -17.33
C LEU A 99 -7.23 7.37 -15.80
N VAL A 100 -8.38 7.59 -15.15
CA VAL A 100 -8.87 6.99 -13.90
C VAL A 100 -7.82 6.48 -12.91
N CYS A 101 -7.60 7.24 -11.83
CA CYS A 101 -7.25 6.65 -10.53
C CYS A 101 -8.54 6.06 -9.94
N GLN A 102 -8.62 4.72 -9.91
CA GLN A 102 -9.70 3.95 -9.27
C GLN A 102 -9.24 3.49 -7.89
#